data_AF-A0A821W3C8-F1
#
_entry.id   AF-A0A821W3C8-F1
#
_cell.length_a   1.000
_cell.length_b   1.000
_cell.length_c   1.000
_cell.angle_alpha   90.00
_cell.angle_beta   90.00
_cell.angle_gamma   90.00
#
_symmetry.space_group_name_H-M   'P 1'
#
loop_
_entity.id
_entity.type
_entity.pdbx_description
1 polymer ?
#
loop_
_entity_poly.entity_id
_entity_poly.type
_entity_poly.pdbx_seq_one_letter_code
_entity_poly.pdbx_strand_id
1 'polypeptide(L)' 'GTLKPIQPPDGVWQLVSMDFHGPINPTTQRGNKYIISLTDILSKFVITKAVRDNTTLTAVRFLKEDVISKFGTPRCILTD' A
#
# COMPACT_ATOMS: atom_id res chain seq x y z
N GLY A 1 15.11 22.27 2.27
CA GLY A 1 13.81 22.44 2.95
C GLY A 1 13.78 21.53 4.16
N THR A 2 13.18 21.97 5.27
CA THR A 2 13.05 21.12 6.46
C THR A 2 11.93 20.10 6.25
N LEU A 3 12.25 18.80 6.35
CA LEU A 3 11.23 17.76 6.40
C LEU A 3 10.42 17.97 7.70
N LYS A 4 9.09 18.01 7.59
CA LYS A 4 8.20 18.05 8.75
C LYS A 4 7.90 16.60 9.16
N PRO A 5 8.31 16.16 10.36
CA PRO A 5 8.00 14.82 10.82
C PRO A 5 6.48 14.64 10.94
N ILE A 6 5.98 13.51 10.46
CA ILE A 6 4.60 13.11 10.70
C ILE A 6 4.52 12.59 12.13
N GLN A 7 3.63 13.17 12.94
CA GLN A 7 3.39 12.68 14.29
C GLN A 7 2.87 11.24 14.22
N PRO A 8 3.37 10.33 15.08
CA PRO A 8 2.82 8.97 15.13
C PRO A 8 1.31 9.02 15.37
N PRO A 9 0.51 8.21 14.65
CA PRO A 9 -0.93 8.16 14.88
C PRO A 9 -1.24 7.52 16.25
N ASP A 10 -2.41 7.84 16.80
CA ASP A 10 -2.86 7.39 18.13
C ASP A 10 -3.31 5.91 18.16
N GLY A 11 -3.45 5.29 16.99
CA GLY A 11 -3.88 3.90 16.87
C GLY A 11 -3.50 3.27 15.53
N VAL A 12 -3.52 1.93 15.52
CA VAL A 12 -3.32 1.13 14.30
C VAL A 12 -4.41 1.44 13.29
N TRP A 13 -4.07 1.36 12.00
CA TRP A 13 -4.96 1.64 10.87
C TRP A 13 -5.46 3.09 10.75
N GLN A 14 -4.95 4.01 11.56
CA GLN A 14 -5.29 5.44 11.40
C GLN A 14 -4.48 6.11 10.29
N LEU A 15 -3.22 5.76 10.15
CA LEU A 15 -2.33 6.29 9.12
C LEU A 15 -1.59 5.13 8.46
N VAL A 16 -1.84 4.96 7.17
CA VAL A 16 -1.18 3.94 6.36
C VAL A 16 -0.46 4.59 5.19
N SER A 17 0.66 4.00 4.77
CA SER A 17 1.38 4.40 3.56
C SER A 17 1.22 3.34 2.49
N MET A 18 0.92 3.72 1.26
CA MET A 18 0.74 2.84 0.11
C MET A 18 1.72 3.22 -1.00
N ASP A 19 2.28 2.21 -1.66
CA ASP A 19 3.28 2.41 -2.71
C ASP A 19 3.30 1.23 -3.71
N PHE A 20 3.74 1.49 -4.94
CA PHE A 20 4.04 0.50 -5.97
C PHE A 20 5.53 0.32 -6.16
N HIS A 21 6.00 -0.90 -6.00
CA HIS A 21 7.39 -1.29 -6.23
C HIS A 21 7.54 -1.91 -7.62
N GLY A 22 8.44 -1.38 -8.45
CA GLY A 22 8.81 -1.95 -9.74
C GLY A 22 9.02 -0.93 -10.86
N PRO A 23 9.09 -1.39 -12.13
CA PRO A 23 8.89 -2.76 -12.59
C PRO A 23 10.04 -3.70 -12.16
N ILE A 24 9.68 -4.91 -11.73
CA ILE A 24 10.61 -5.96 -11.29
C ILE A 24 10.88 -6.91 -12.45
N ASN A 25 12.16 -7.17 -12.71
CA ASN A 25 12.63 -8.14 -13.69
C ASN A 25 13.39 -9.28 -13.02
N PRO A 26 13.18 -10.54 -13.46
CA PRO A 26 12.27 -10.96 -14.54
C PRO A 26 10.79 -10.89 -14.13
N THR A 27 9.92 -10.64 -15.11
CA THR A 27 8.46 -10.73 -14.91
C THR A 27 8.08 -12.18 -14.60
N THR A 28 7.12 -12.37 -13.68
CA THR A 28 6.62 -13.73 -13.35
C THR A 28 5.90 -14.37 -14.54
N GLN A 29 5.72 -15.70 -14.52
CA GLN A 29 4.94 -16.43 -15.54
C GLN A 29 3.49 -15.91 -15.69
N ARG A 30 2.93 -15.32 -14.63
CA ARG A 30 1.57 -14.74 -14.63
C ARG A 30 1.52 -13.28 -15.09
N GLY A 31 2.64 -12.71 -15.52
CA GLY A 31 2.76 -11.33 -15.97
C GLY A 31 2.88 -10.29 -14.86
N ASN A 32 3.00 -10.70 -13.58
CA ASN A 32 3.20 -9.75 -12.49
C ASN A 32 4.62 -9.17 -12.56
N LYS A 33 4.69 -7.85 -12.56
CA LYS A 33 5.93 -7.06 -12.63
C LYS A 33 5.96 -5.93 -11.61
N TYR A 34 4.94 -5.77 -10.78
CA TYR A 34 4.93 -4.82 -9.66
C TYR A 34 4.48 -5.51 -8.38
N ILE A 35 4.83 -4.91 -7.25
CA ILE A 35 4.27 -5.25 -5.94
C ILE A 35 3.59 -3.98 -5.43
N ILE A 36 2.29 -4.04 -5.14
CA ILE A 36 1.64 -2.99 -4.37
C ILE A 36 1.76 -3.34 -2.88
N SER A 37 2.10 -2.36 -2.06
CA SER A 37 2.20 -2.51 -0.61
C SER A 37 1.39 -1.45 0.11
N LEU A 38 0.81 -1.82 1.26
CA LEU A 38 0.25 -0.88 2.22
C LEU A 38 0.77 -1.21 3.61
N THR A 39 1.35 -0.21 4.27
CA THR A 39 2.02 -0.33 5.57
C THR A 39 1.30 0.52 6.60
N ASP A 40 0.89 -0.07 7.71
CA ASP A 40 0.45 0.69 8.88
C ASP A 40 1.64 1.38 9.56
N ILE A 41 1.55 2.69 9.72
CA ILE A 41 2.69 3.50 10.21
C ILE A 41 3.01 3.18 11.67
N LEU A 42 2.03 2.82 12.50
CA LEU A 42 2.22 2.57 13.93
C LEU A 42 2.80 1.17 14.19
N SER A 43 2.06 0.12 13.81
CA SER A 43 2.42 -1.27 14.07
C SER A 43 3.49 -1.82 13.14
N LYS A 44 3.77 -1.13 12.02
CA LYS A 44 4.61 -1.61 10.92
C LYS A 44 4.07 -2.88 10.24
N PHE A 45 2.78 -3.20 10.43
CA PHE A 45 2.13 -4.28 9.71
C PHE A 45 2.01 -3.95 8.22
N VAL A 46 2.35 -4.91 7.35
CA VAL A 46 2.40 -4.71 5.90
C VAL A 46 1.49 -5.70 5.18
N ILE A 47 0.69 -5.20 4.25
CA ILE A 47 -0.06 -5.99 3.26
C ILE A 47 0.60 -5.78 1.90
N THR A 48 0.87 -6.86 1.17
CA THR A 48 1.43 -6.78 -0.18
C THR A 48 0.69 -7.67 -1.17
N LYS A 49 0.71 -7.28 -2.45
CA LYS A 49 0.15 -8.09 -3.54
C LYS A 49 0.99 -7.91 -4.81
N ALA A 50 1.30 -9.03 -5.46
CA ALA A 50 1.94 -9.02 -6.78
C ALA A 50 0.90 -8.67 -7.86
N VAL A 51 1.20 -7.69 -8.70
CA VAL A 51 0.29 -7.13 -9.70
C VAL A 51 0.98 -6.91 -11.05
N ARG A 52 0.19 -6.82 -12.11
CA ARG A 52 0.68 -6.74 -13.50
C ARG A 52 1.00 -5.32 -13.94
N ASP A 53 0.39 -4.32 -13.32
CA ASP A 53 0.52 -2.91 -13.64
C ASP A 53 0.43 -2.06 -12.36
N ASN A 54 0.80 -0.78 -12.47
CA ASN A 54 0.72 0.21 -11.40
C ASN A 54 -0.43 1.21 -11.60
N THR A 55 -1.56 0.74 -12.15
CA THR A 55 -2.69 1.62 -12.45
C THR A 55 -3.54 1.91 -11.21
N THR A 56 -4.27 3.03 -11.25
CA THR A 56 -5.27 3.37 -10.23
C THR A 56 -6.33 2.28 -10.04
N LEU A 57 -6.74 1.60 -11.11
CA LEU A 57 -7.74 0.53 -11.02
C LEU A 57 -7.21 -0.66 -10.20
N THR A 58 -5.94 -1.02 -10.41
CA THR A 58 -5.26 -2.05 -9.62
C THR A 58 -5.15 -1.64 -8.15
N ALA A 59 -4.79 -0.38 -7.87
CA ALA A 59 -4.73 0.15 -6.49
C ALA A 59 -6.10 0.11 -5.79
N VAL A 60 -7.17 0.55 -6.48
CA VAL A 60 -8.53 0.53 -5.92
C VAL A 60 -9.00 -0.89 -5.64
N ARG A 61 -8.71 -1.85 -6.51
CA ARG A 61 -9.03 -3.27 -6.27
C ARG A 61 -8.30 -3.82 -5.05
N PHE A 62 -6.99 -3.56 -4.95
CA PHE A 62 -6.19 -3.94 -3.78
C PHE A 62 -6.76 -3.33 -2.49
N LEU A 63 -7.05 -2.02 -2.48
CA LEU A 63 -7.64 -1.35 -1.31
C LEU A 63 -8.99 -1.96 -0.92
N LYS A 64 -9.87 -2.23 -1.89
CA LYS A 64 -11.20 -2.78 -1.58
C LYS A 64 -11.12 -4.23 -1.08
N GLU A 65 -10.43 -5.09 -1.83
CA GLU A 65 -10.46 -6.54 -1.62
C GLU A 65 -9.50 -6.98 -0.52
N ASP A 66 -8.30 -6.41 -0.48
CA ASP A 66 -7.22 -6.89 0.39
C ASP A 66 -7.03 -6.05 1.66
N VAL A 67 -7.59 -4.84 1.71
CA VAL A 67 -7.47 -3.95 2.87
C VAL A 67 -8.82 -3.73 3.54
N ILE A 68 -9.74 -2.98 2.91
CA ILE A 68 -10.99 -2.54 3.51
C ILE A 68 -11.89 -3.72 3.91
N SER A 69 -12.05 -4.71 3.02
CA SER A 69 -12.90 -5.87 3.30
C SER A 69 -12.40 -6.77 4.44
N LYS A 70 -11.11 -6.69 4.80
CA LYS A 70 -10.46 -7.56 5.79
C LYS A 70 -10.14 -6.85 7.11
N PHE A 71 -9.74 -5.58 7.03
CA PHE A 71 -9.20 -4.81 8.17
C PHE A 71 -10.03 -3.55 8.47
N GLY A 72 -10.99 -3.20 7.62
CA GLY A 72 -11.74 -1.95 7.69
C GLY A 72 -11.05 -0.78 6.97
N THR A 73 -11.71 0.37 6.98
CA THR A 73 -11.26 1.56 6.24
C THR A 73 -10.20 2.33 7.03
N PRO A 74 -8.99 2.53 6.50
CA PRO A 74 -8.00 3.39 7.15
C PRO A 74 -8.47 4.84 7.18
N ARG A 75 -8.08 5.60 8.20
CA ARG A 75 -8.49 7.01 8.34
C ARG A 75 -7.76 7.92 7.34
N CYS A 76 -6.49 7.64 7.06
CA CYS A 76 -5.67 8.40 6.12
C CYS A 76 -4.72 7.46 5.38
N ILE A 77 -4.60 7.64 4.06
CA ILE A 77 -3.63 6.95 3.21
C ILE A 77 -2.64 8.00 2.70
N LEU A 78 -1.35 7.73 2.90
CA LEU A 78 -0.25 8.46 2.29
C LEU A 78 0.21 7.70 1.05
N THR A 79 0.36 8.41 -0.06
CA THR A 79 0.90 7.94 -1.34
C THR A 79 1.68 9.11 -1.95
N ASP A 80 2.62 8.81 -2.84
CA ASP A 80 3.35 9.81 -3.62
C ASP A 80 2.51 10.49 -4.71
#